data_AF-A0A2I0NFB2-F1
#
_entry.id   AF-A0A2I0NFB2-F1
#
_cell.length_a   1.000
_cell.length_b   1.000
_cell.length_c   1.000
_cell.angle_alpha   90.00
_cell.angle_beta   90.00
_cell.angle_gamma   90.00
#
_symmetry.space_group_name_H-M   'P 1'
#
loop_
_entity.id
_entity.type
_entity.pdbx_description
1 polymer ?
#
loop_
_entity_poly.entity_id
_entity_poly.type
_entity_poly.pdbx_seq_one_letter_code
_entity_poly.pdbx_strand_id
1 'polypeptide(L)' 'FDELHRSGMTILMVTHDDSIAERCQRIIRVRDGRVEHDETN' A
#
# COMPACT_ATOMS: atom_id res chain seq x y z
N PHE A 1 -3.11 11.36 0.46
CA PHE A 1 -3.82 10.23 -0.18
C PHE A 1 -5.02 9.80 0.65
N ASP A 2 -4.99 9.92 1.98
CA ASP A 2 -6.11 9.58 2.85
C ASP A 2 -7.45 10.24 2.49
N GLU A 3 -7.49 11.55 2.25
CA GLU A 3 -8.75 12.25 1.89
C GLU A 3 -9.36 11.72 0.59
N LEU A 4 -8.52 11.51 -0.41
CA LEU A 4 -8.91 10.98 -1.71
C LEU A 4 -9.41 9.53 -1.59
N HIS A 5 -8.75 8.72 -0.76
CA HIS A 5 -9.22 7.37 -0.49
C HIS A 5 -10.54 7.38 0.29
N ARG A 6 -10.67 8.25 1.30
CA ARG A 6 -11.91 8.47 2.06
C ARG A 6 -13.05 8.98 1.18
N SER A 7 -12.76 9.71 0.10
CA SER A 7 -13.77 10.12 -0.88
C SER A 7 -14.19 9.01 -1.86
N GLY A 8 -13.75 7.76 -1.63
CA GLY A 8 -14.14 6.59 -2.41
C GLY A 8 -13.19 6.24 -3.57
N MET A 9 -12.05 6.92 -3.71
CA MET A 9 -11.09 6.59 -4.75
C MET A 9 -10.19 5.43 -4.30
N THR A 10 -10.07 4.40 -5.15
CA THR A 10 -9.06 3.36 -4.96
C THR A 10 -7.69 3.91 -5.35
N ILE A 11 -6.71 3.79 -4.46
CA ILE A 11 -5.36 4.31 -4.67
C ILE A 11 -4.37 3.14 -4.56
N LEU A 12 -3.50 3.02 -5.55
CA LEU A 12 -2.31 2.18 -5.49
C LEU A 12 -1.10 3.10 -5.52
N MET A 13 -0.20 2.94 -4.56
CA MET A 13 1.05 3.70 -4.49
C MET A 13 2.22 2.78 -4.20
N VAL A 14 3.40 3.18 -4.63
CA VAL A 14 4.66 2.47 -4.38
C VAL A 14 5.55 3.39 -3.55
N THR A 15 6.09 2.86 -2.46
CA THR A 15 6.98 3.59 -1.55
C THR A 15 8.03 2.64 -0.98
N HIS A 16 9.18 3.19 -0.59
CA HIS A 16 10.19 2.50 0.20
C HIS A 16 10.14 2.91 1.69
N ASP A 17 9.22 3.79 2.07
CA ASP A 17 9.00 4.25 3.45
C ASP A 17 7.89 3.42 4.10
N ASP A 18 8.24 2.60 5.09
CA ASP A 18 7.30 1.73 5.80
C ASP A 18 6.23 2.55 6.55
N SER A 19 6.54 3.75 7.06
CA SER A 19 5.57 4.59 7.78
C SER A 19 4.42 5.08 6.91
N ILE A 20 4.66 5.19 5.60
CA ILE A 20 3.63 5.50 4.61
C ILE A 20 2.81 4.24 4.29
N ALA A 21 3.47 3.09 4.14
CA ALA A 21 2.80 1.82 3.84
C ALA A 21 1.86 1.38 4.96
N GLU A 22 2.25 1.57 6.23
CA GLU A 22 1.44 1.26 7.41
C GLU A 22 0.10 2.02 7.45
N ARG A 23 -0.02 3.14 6.73
CA ARG A 23 -1.27 3.91 6.64
C ARG A 23 -2.24 3.37 5.58
N CYS A 24 -1.82 2.42 4.75
CA CYS A 24 -2.67 1.79 3.75
C CYS A 24 -3.49 0.64 4.36
N GLN A 25 -4.61 0.30 3.72
CA GLN A 25 -5.44 -0.86 4.13
C GLN A 25 -4.81 -2.20 3.72
N ARG A 26 -3.87 -2.20 2.78
CA ARG A 26 -3.19 -3.38 2.27
C ARG A 26 -1.76 -3.03 1.88
N ILE A 27 -0.83 -3.90 2.22
CA ILE A 27 0.59 -3.77 1.91
C ILE A 27 1.03 -4.99 1.10
N ILE A 28 1.63 -4.74 -0.07
CA ILE A 28 2.21 -5.78 -0.93
C ILE A 28 3.70 -5.51 -1.04
N ARG A 29 4.54 -6.48 -0.65
CA ARG A 29 6.00 -6.40 -0.86
C ARG A 29 6.39 -7.21 -2.09
N VAL A 30 7.13 -6.59 -2.99
CA VAL A 30 7.61 -7.22 -4.23
C VAL A 30 9.13 -7.30 -4.20
N ARG A 31 9.66 -8.47 -4.53
CA ARG A 31 11.10 -8.75 -4.64
C ARG A 31 11.36 -9.64 -5.83
N ASP A 32 12.37 -9.32 -6.62
CA ASP A 32 12.77 -10.10 -7.81
C ASP A 32 11.60 -10.40 -8.77
N GLY A 33 10.71 -9.43 -8.95
CA GLY A 33 9.53 -9.54 -9.82
C GLY A 33 8.40 -10.43 -9.28
N ARG A 34 8.47 -10.85 -8.02
CA ARG A 34 7.47 -11.69 -7.36
C ARG A 34 6.89 -11.00 -6.13
N VAL A 35 5.62 -11.29 -5.84
CA VAL A 35 5.00 -10.91 -4.57
C VAL A 35 5.58 -11.80 -3.48
N GLU A 36 6.28 -11.19 -2.54
CA GLU A 36 6.88 -11.87 -1.37
C GLU A 36 5.90 -11.85 -0.19
N HIS A 37 5.19 -10.73 0.01
CA HIS A 37 4.18 -10.56 1.06
C HIS A 37 2.93 -9.84 0.53
N ASP A 38 1.79 -10.19 1.09
CA ASP A 38 0.48 -9.60 0.80
C ASP A 38 -0.38 -9.61 2.08
N GLU A 39 -0.50 -8.45 2.72
CA GLU A 39 -1.05 -8.31 4.06
C GLU A 39 -2.13 -7.20 4.09
N THR A 40 -3.21 -7.44 4.84
CA THR A 40 -4.28 -6.46 5.07
C THR A 40 -4.15 -5.94 6.50
N ASN A 41 -4.18 -4.62 6.66
CA ASN A 41 -4.09 -3.95 7.96
C ASN A 41 -5.45 -3.88 8.67
#